data_AF-A0A661WWT1-F1
#
_entry.id   AF-A0A661WWT1-F1
#
_cell.length_a   1.000
_cell.length_b   1.000
_cell.length_c   1.000
_cell.angle_alpha   90.00
_cell.angle_beta   90.00
_cell.angle_gamma   90.00
#
_symmetry.space_group_name_H-M   'P 1'
#
loop_
_entity.id
_entity.type
_entity.pdbx_description
1 polymer ?
#
loop_
_entity_poly.entity_id
_entity_poly.type
_entity_poly.pdbx_seq_one_letter_code
_entity_poly.pdbx_strand_id
1 'polypeptide(L)' 'AAPYLNMAYVMIGSILILGYLGHYFDKKLHTSPFLLLFGVFLGFGLSIYNMIKVIKENERK' A
#
# COMPACT_ATOMS: atom_id res chain seq x y z
N ALA A 1 6.71 11.54 -17.46
CA ALA A 1 7.48 11.20 -16.23
C ALA A 1 6.67 11.39 -14.94
N ALA A 2 6.03 12.55 -14.73
CA ALA A 2 5.30 12.89 -13.49
C ALA A 2 4.21 11.88 -13.00
N PRO A 3 3.33 11.30 -13.85
CA PRO A 3 2.26 10.42 -13.35
C PRO A 3 2.79 9.08 -12.83
N TYR A 4 3.82 8.51 -13.47
CA TYR A 4 4.47 7.28 -13.00
C TYR A 4 5.22 7.49 -11.68
N LEU A 5 5.82 8.68 -11.51
CA LEU A 5 6.49 9.05 -10.26
C LEU A 5 5.48 9.13 -9.10
N ASN A 6 4.31 9.73 -9.34
CA ASN A 6 3.24 9.79 -8.34
C ASN A 6 2.72 8.39 -7.96
N MET A 7 2.54 7.50 -8.94
CA MET A 7 2.14 6.11 -8.69
C MET A 7 3.17 5.36 -7.82
N ALA A 8 4.47 5.56 -8.09
CA ALA A 8 5.53 4.96 -7.30
C ALA A 8 5.51 5.46 -5.84
N TYR A 9 5.32 6.77 -5.62
CA TYR A 9 5.22 7.32 -4.26
C TYR A 9 3.98 6.83 -3.51
N VAL A 10 2.83 6.72 -4.18
CA VAL A 10 1.62 6.13 -3.59
C VAL A 10 1.87 4.69 -3.17
N MET A 11 2.58 3.91 -4.00
CA MET A 11 2.89 2.53 -3.69
C MET A 11 3.83 2.37 -2.50
N ILE A 12 4.95 3.10 -2.53
CA ILE A 12 5.94 3.10 -1.44
C ILE A 12 5.28 3.61 -0.14
N GLY A 13 4.54 4.71 -0.22
CA GLY A 13 3.84 5.30 0.93
C GLY A 13 2.83 4.34 1.55
N SER A 14 2.02 3.66 0.72
CA SER A 14 1.00 2.72 1.20
C SER A 14 1.64 1.51 1.89
N ILE A 15 2.69 0.94 1.31
CA ILE A 15 3.41 -0.20 1.90
C ILE A 15 4.07 0.20 3.22
N LEU A 16 4.72 1.35 3.28
CA LEU A 16 5.39 1.83 4.49
C LEU A 16 4.39 2.14 5.61
N ILE A 17 3.29 2.82 5.31
CA ILE A 17 2.27 3.19 6.31
C ILE A 17 1.60 1.93 6.85
N LEU A 18 1.13 1.04 5.97
CA LEU A 18 0.40 -0.16 6.40
C LEU A 18 1.33 -1.20 7.03
N GLY A 19 2.56 -1.32 6.53
CA GLY A 19 3.59 -2.15 7.16
C GLY A 19 4.00 -1.64 8.54
N TYR A 20 4.15 -0.32 8.71
CA TYR A 20 4.41 0.29 10.02
C TYR A 20 3.26 0.07 11.00
N LEU A 21 2.01 0.26 10.56
CA LEU A 21 0.83 -0.02 11.37
C LEU A 21 0.78 -1.50 11.78
N GLY A 22 1.01 -2.41 10.83
CA GLY A 22 1.07 -3.84 11.10
C GLY A 22 2.14 -4.20 12.12
N HIS A 23 3.35 -3.65 11.96
CA HIS A 23 4.44 -3.82 12.92
C HIS A 23 4.08 -3.28 14.32
N TYR A 24 3.47 -2.09 14.38
CA TYR A 24 3.07 -1.47 15.63
C TYR A 24 2.04 -2.33 16.38
N PHE A 25 1.05 -2.88 15.66
CA PHE A 25 0.05 -3.77 16.25
C PHE A 25 0.63 -5.13 16.64
N ASP A 26 1.49 -5.74 15.82
CA ASP A 26 2.20 -6.98 16.17
C ASP A 26 2.98 -6.81 17.49
N LYS A 27 3.69 -5.68 17.65
CA LYS A 27 4.44 -5.37 18.86
C LYS A 27 3.54 -5.16 20.08
N LYS A 28 2.39 -4.51 19.89
CA LYS A 28 1.42 -4.24 20.97
C LYS A 28 0.68 -5.50 21.42
N LEU A 29 0.41 -6.42 20.51
CA LEU A 29 -0.34 -7.65 20.76
C LEU A 29 0.57 -8.85 21.03
N HIS A 30 1.90 -8.64 21.13
CA HIS A 30 2.92 -9.70 21.26
C HIS A 30 2.73 -10.84 20.25
N THR A 31 2.22 -10.51 19.07
CA THR A 31 1.91 -11.50 18.04
C THR A 31 3.14 -11.68 17.15
N SER A 32 3.37 -12.90 16.66
CA SER A 32 4.30 -13.14 15.54
C SER A 32 3.98 -12.19 14.38
N PRO A 33 4.92 -11.85 13.47
CA PRO A 33 4.85 -10.70 12.54
C PRO A 33 3.80 -10.84 11.40
N PHE A 34 2.60 -11.31 11.73
CA PHE A 34 1.50 -11.59 10.85
C PHE A 34 0.77 -10.32 10.42
N LEU A 35 0.56 -9.34 11.33
CA LEU A 35 -0.11 -8.09 10.96
C LEU A 35 0.78 -7.20 10.10
N LEU A 36 2.10 -7.23 10.30
CA LEU A 36 3.08 -6.61 9.43
C LEU A 36 3.00 -7.19 8.02
N LEU A 37 3.08 -8.53 7.89
CA LEU A 37 2.96 -9.22 6.61
C LEU A 37 1.63 -8.86 5.94
N PHE A 38 0.53 -8.96 6.68
CA PHE A 38 -0.79 -8.60 6.19
C PHE A 38 -0.88 -7.14 5.74
N GLY A 39 -0.33 -6.20 6.52
CA GLY A 39 -0.28 -4.78 6.19
C GLY A 39 0.52 -4.50 4.91
N VAL A 40 1.66 -5.17 4.73
CA VAL A 40 2.47 -5.05 3.51
C VAL A 40 1.71 -5.59 2.29
N PHE A 41 1.11 -6.78 2.39
CA PHE A 41 0.31 -7.36 1.30
C PHE A 41 -0.92 -6.49 0.97
N LEU A 42 -1.60 -5.96 1.98
CA LEU A 42 -2.71 -5.02 1.78
C LEU A 42 -2.24 -3.73 1.12
N GLY A 43 -1.13 -3.14 1.57
CA GLY A 43 -0.61 -1.90 0.97
C GLY A 43 -0.19 -2.08 -0.48
N PHE A 44 0.40 -3.23 -0.80
CA PHE A 44 0.70 -3.60 -2.17
C PHE A 44 -0.57 -3.78 -3.02
N GLY A 45 -1.54 -4.56 -2.54
CA GLY A 45 -2.81 -4.79 -3.25
C GLY A 45 -3.63 -3.52 -3.47
N LEU A 46 -3.74 -2.67 -2.46
CA LEU A 46 -4.42 -1.38 -2.54
C LEU A 46 -3.74 -0.44 -3.54
N SER A 47 -2.41 -0.47 -3.61
CA SER A 47 -1.66 0.35 -4.57
C SER A 47 -1.92 -0.09 -6.01
N ILE A 48 -1.93 -1.39 -6.27
CA ILE A 48 -2.29 -1.93 -7.59
C ILE A 48 -3.73 -1.57 -7.94
N TYR A 49 -4.67 -1.74 -7.01
CA TYR A 49 -6.06 -1.37 -7.23
C TYR A 49 -6.21 0.12 -7.59
N ASN A 50 -5.54 1.02 -6.86
CA ASN A 50 -5.54 2.44 -7.16
C ASN A 50 -4.94 2.74 -8.54
N MET A 51 -3.85 2.06 -8.90
CA MET A 51 -3.22 2.23 -10.22
C MET A 51 -4.19 1.86 -11.35
N ILE A 52 -4.84 0.70 -11.25
CA ILE A 52 -5.85 0.24 -12.23
C ILE A 52 -7.01 1.23 -12.31
N LYS A 53 -7.50 1.70 -11.15
CA LYS A 53 -8.59 2.66 -11.07
C LYS A 53 -8.24 3.99 -11.76
N VAL A 54 -7.06 4.53 -11.49
CA VAL A 54 -6.58 5.80 -12.08
C VAL A 54 -6.42 5.66 -13.59
N ILE A 55 -5.85 4.55 -14.07
CA ILE A 55 -5.71 4.29 -15.51
C ILE A 55 -7.09 4.26 -16.18
N LYS A 56 -8.03 3.48 -15.62
CA LYS A 56 -9.39 3.35 -16.16
C LYS A 56 -10.16 4.68 -16.14
N GLU A 57 -9.94 5.52 -15.13
CA GLU A 57 -10.57 6.84 -15.03
C GLU A 57 -9.96 7.84 -16.02
N ASN A 58 -8.66 7.76 -16.29
CA ASN A 58 -8.00 8.54 -17.34
C ASN A 58 -8.44 8.12 -18.75
N GLU A 59 -8.68 6.83 -19.01
CA GLU A 59 -9.20 6.35 -20.31
C GLU A 59 -10.65 6.79 -20.58
N ARG A 60 -11.39 7.15 -19.53
CA ARG A 60 -12.80 7.55 -19.61
C ARG A 60 -12.99 9.05 -19.83
N LYS A 61 -11.92 9.85 -19.69
CA LYS A 61 -11.87 11.29 -19.91
C LYS A 61 -11.32 11.60 -21.30
#